data_AF-A0A9X4HH99-F1
#
_entry.id   AF-A0A9X4HH99-F1
#
_cell.length_a   1.000
_cell.length_b   1.000
_cell.length_c   1.000
_cell.angle_alpha   90.00
_cell.angle_beta   90.00
_cell.angle_gamma   90.00
#
_symmetry.space_group_name_H-M   'P 1'
#
loop_
_entity.id
_entity.type
_entity.pdbx_description
1 polymer ?
#
loop_
_entity_poly.entity_id
_entity_poly.type
_entity_poly.pdbx_seq_one_letter_code
_entity_poly.pdbx_strand_id
1 'polypeptide(L)' 'MAYSIKQFCEAHNISVDTYFRMQRAASGPVTMKVGGRTLISVEAAAAWRRERETGTAAAE' A
#
# COMPACT_ATOMS: atom_id res chain seq x y z
N MET A 1 -1.50 0.40 -14.82
CA MET A 1 -1.04 -0.95 -14.38
C MET A 1 -1.47 -1.16 -12.93
N ALA A 2 -1.53 -2.40 -12.44
CA ALA A 2 -1.96 -2.69 -11.06
C ALA A 2 -1.19 -3.86 -10.44
N TYR A 3 -1.00 -3.79 -9.13
CA TYR A 3 -0.40 -4.82 -8.30
C TYR A 3 -1.47 -5.64 -7.59
N SER A 4 -1.21 -6.93 -7.41
CA SER A 4 -1.80 -7.67 -6.29
C SER A 4 -1.15 -7.22 -4.96
N ILE A 5 -1.78 -7.56 -3.84
CA ILE A 5 -1.21 -7.31 -2.50
C ILE A 5 0.22 -7.91 -2.40
N LYS A 6 0.41 -9.14 -2.88
CA LYS A 6 1.72 -9.82 -2.85
C LYS A 6 2.77 -9.06 -3.67
N GLN A 7 2.43 -8.65 -4.88
CA GLN A 7 3.35 -7.88 -5.74
C GLN A 7 3.68 -6.50 -5.15
N PHE A 8 2.70 -5.83 -4.52
CA PHE A 8 2.94 -4.58 -3.80
C PHE A 8 3.92 -4.80 -2.64
N CYS A 9 3.73 -5.87 -1.87
CA CYS A 9 4.61 -6.22 -0.77
C CYS A 9 6.06 -6.46 -1.23
N GLU A 10 6.23 -7.23 -2.30
CA GLU A 10 7.54 -7.50 -2.91
C GLU A 10 8.19 -6.21 -3.45
N ALA A 11 7.44 -5.36 -4.16
CA ALA A 11 7.94 -4.11 -4.74
C ALA A 11 8.38 -3.07 -3.69
N HIS A 12 7.81 -3.13 -2.48
CA HIS A 12 8.10 -2.20 -1.39
C HIS A 12 8.88 -2.82 -0.24
N ASN A 13 9.37 -4.06 -0.41
CA ASN A 13 10.11 -4.82 0.59
C ASN A 13 9.42 -4.84 1.97
N ILE A 14 8.11 -5.05 1.98
CA ILE A 14 7.29 -5.19 3.20
C ILE A 14 6.68 -6.58 3.26
N SER A 15 6.41 -7.07 4.48
CA SER A 15 5.70 -8.34 4.64
C SER A 15 4.20 -8.18 4.40
N VAL A 16 3.52 -9.27 4.01
CA VAL A 16 2.06 -9.31 3.84
C VAL A 16 1.34 -8.99 5.16
N ASP A 17 1.90 -9.44 6.29
CA ASP A 17 1.38 -9.10 7.62
C ASP A 17 1.46 -7.58 7.87
N THR A 18 2.60 -6.97 7.55
CA THR A 18 2.78 -5.51 7.64
C THR A 18 1.74 -4.77 6.80
N TYR A 19 1.48 -5.24 5.58
CA TYR A 19 0.41 -4.70 4.74
C TYR A 19 -0.95 -4.75 5.42
N PHE A 20 -1.36 -5.90 5.97
CA PHE A 20 -2.66 -6.01 6.63
C PHE A 20 -2.74 -5.17 7.91
N ARG A 21 -1.63 -5.02 8.65
CA ARG A 21 -1.56 -4.10 9.80
C ARG A 21 -1.77 -2.65 9.37
N MET A 22 -1.10 -2.20 8.30
CA MET A 22 -1.29 -0.86 7.74
C MET A 22 -2.72 -0.65 7.23
N GLN A 23 -3.30 -1.65 6.58
CA GLN A 23 -4.67 -1.58 6.09
C GLN A 23 -5.69 -1.42 7.23
N ARG A 24 -5.51 -2.16 8.34
CA ARG A 24 -6.34 -2.04 9.54
C ARG A 24 -6.18 -0.69 10.23
N ALA A 25 -4.97 -0.13 10.19
CA ALA A 25 -4.65 1.20 10.72
C ALA A 25 -5.02 2.34 9.75
N ALA A 26 -5.70 2.04 8.63
CA ALA A 26 -6.05 3.00 7.58
C ALA A 26 -4.85 3.81 7.01
N SER A 27 -3.64 3.25 7.08
CA SER A 27 -2.39 3.86 6.59
C SER A 27 -1.78 3.13 5.38
N GLY A 28 -2.47 2.10 4.88
CA GLY A 28 -2.12 1.38 3.66
C GLY A 28 -2.57 2.09 2.37
N PRO A 29 -2.12 1.62 1.20
CA PRO A 29 -2.55 2.17 -0.09
C PRO A 29 -4.04 1.90 -0.34
N VAL A 30 -4.67 2.76 -1.17
CA VAL A 30 -6.04 2.52 -1.64
C VAL A 30 -6.08 1.25 -2.50
N THR A 31 -7.09 0.42 -2.25
CA THR A 31 -7.33 -0.81 -3.01
C THR A 31 -8.58 -0.71 -3.85
N MET A 32 -8.61 -1.44 -4.96
CA MET A 32 -9.79 -1.64 -5.80
C MET A 32 -10.17 -3.11 -5.85
N LYS A 33 -11.48 -3.38 -5.89
CA LYS A 33 -12.04 -4.72 -6.08
C LYS A 33 -12.35 -4.92 -7.56
N VAL A 34 -11.76 -5.96 -8.16
CA VAL A 34 -11.99 -6.34 -9.56
C VAL A 34 -12.36 -7.82 -9.59
N GLY A 35 -13.65 -8.10 -9.68
CA GLY A 35 -14.18 -9.46 -9.46
C GLY A 35 -13.77 -10.00 -8.09
N GLY A 36 -13.22 -11.21 -8.05
CA GLY A 36 -12.71 -11.83 -6.82
C GLY A 36 -11.36 -11.30 -6.32
N ARG A 37 -10.74 -10.34 -7.02
CA ARG A 37 -9.37 -9.88 -6.72
C ARG A 37 -9.38 -8.51 -6.04
N THR A 38 -8.42 -8.32 -5.13
CA THR A 38 -8.09 -7.02 -4.55
C THR A 38 -6.78 -6.55 -5.18
N LEU A 39 -6.81 -5.40 -5.84
CA LEU A 39 -5.67 -4.84 -6.56
C LEU A 39 -5.35 -3.44 -6.04
N ILE A 40 -4.10 -3.02 -6.22
CA ILE A 40 -3.61 -1.69 -5.89
C ILE A 40 -3.12 -1.07 -7.19
N SER A 41 -3.68 0.05 -7.59
CA SER A 41 -3.21 0.73 -8.81
C SER A 41 -1.80 1.29 -8.59
N VAL A 42 -1.03 1.47 -9.65
CA VAL A 42 0.32 2.08 -9.55
C VAL A 42 0.22 3.50 -8.97
N GLU A 43 -0.83 4.23 -9.34
CA GLU A 43 -1.11 5.58 -8.87
C GLU A 43 -1.41 5.60 -7.37
N ALA A 44 -2.20 4.64 -6.88
CA ALA A 44 -2.49 4.47 -5.45
C ALA A 44 -1.22 4.12 -4.66
N ALA A 45 -0.37 3.24 -5.19
CA ALA A 45 0.92 2.92 -4.57
C ALA A 45 1.86 4.14 -4.54
N ALA A 46 1.89 4.94 -5.60
CA ALA A 46 2.69 6.17 -5.66
C ALA A 46 2.18 7.26 -4.72
N ALA A 47 0.87 7.44 -4.62
CA ALA A 47 0.24 8.35 -3.67
C ALA A 47 0.58 7.94 -2.23
N TRP A 48 0.42 6.65 -1.91
CA TRP A 48 0.79 6.12 -0.60
C TRP A 48 2.26 6.39 -0.25
N ARG A 49 3.21 6.14 -1.17
CA ARG A 49 4.63 6.43 -0.92
C ARG A 49 4.86 7.89 -0.59
N ARG A 50 4.28 8.80 -1.39
CA ARG A 50 4.38 10.25 -1.15
C ARG A 50 3.84 10.63 0.22
N GLU A 51 2.68 10.12 0.61
CA GLU A 51 2.12 10.39 1.94
C GLU A 51 3.01 9.87 3.08
N ARG A 52 3.68 8.72 2.91
CA ARG A 52 4.61 8.19 3.92
C ARG A 52 5.90 9.02 3.98
N GLU A 53 6.38 9.49 2.85
CA GLU A 53 7.53 10.40 2.78
C GLU A 53 7.22 11.75 3.44
N THR A 54 6.02 12.30 3.25
CA THR A 54 5.61 13.57 3.90
C THR A 54 5.22 13.41 5.36
N GLY A 55 4.64 12.27 5.75
CA GLY A 55 4.26 11.98 7.13
C GLY A 55 5.43 11.60 8.04
N THR A 56 6.55 11.16 7.46
CA THR A 56 7.80 10.85 8.19
C THR A 56 8.70 12.09 8.34
N ALA A 57 8.16 13.30 8.17
CA ALA A 57 8.81 14.54 8.61
C ALA A 57 8.54 14.87 10.10
N ALA A 58 7.78 14.03 10.82
CA ALA A 58 7.49 14.20 12.24
C ALA A 58 7.55 12.86 12.99
N ALA A 59 8.74 12.25 13.03
CA ALA A 59 9.09 11.26 14.03
C ALA A 59 10.37 11.73 14.74
N GLU A 60 10.20 12.70 15.64
CA GLU A 60 11.06 12.93 16.81
C GLU A 60 10.42 12.26 18.03
#